data_AF-W5T3B7-F1
#
_entry.id   AF-W5T3B7-F1
#
_cell.length_a   1.000
_cell.length_b   1.000
_cell.length_c   1.000
_cell.angle_alpha   90.00
_cell.angle_beta   90.00
_cell.angle_gamma   90.00
#
_symmetry.space_group_name_H-M   'P 1'
#
loop_
_entity.id
_entity.type
_entity.pdbx_description
1 polymer ?
#
loop_
_entity_poly.entity_id
_entity_poly.type
_entity_poly.pdbx_seq_one_letter_code
_entity_poly.pdbx_strand_id
1 'polypeptide(L)'
;MYKIDKENIMQIFIKLLVLCSTLFLYCCNSDKINDMSDKTIPIPHKLPIITYKGPSNLQTKTRKPPETKTDTLTAEITPPHTQPKPPEQDETKADTLTTEITPPHTQPKPPEQDETKADTLTIETTITNKPPETRVATLIDDEKQKFDVLINAFNKMIELKRLPDNELQESQNFLNWIRATDVKKQEELANAFTLAYDFLKDKTSQQSNNLTTTQFINNALTCCDTPEYNRNTTTRRIQTFFRNILYGTIKASNNNEERFQDLKTELLRRNNHVNFLLGIERFERKIRMQLKNDNNRTQVFNFLMNALTQDLTQDMNIYIRSDFSLSFFEFKGNGTVNPTNLEKLKSILDHIHTELNKCNGNETGQTNFGNRIKKYFLKASQDNTLYNDDIFNKFKTEILSDCQK
;
A
#
# COMPACT_ATOMS: atom_id res chain seq x y z
N MET A 1 57.39 14.78 -1.47
CA MET A 1 56.43 15.90 -1.62
C MET A 1 55.74 15.73 -2.97
N TYR A 2 54.57 15.08 -3.01
CA TYR A 2 53.87 14.80 -4.27
C TYR A 2 53.25 16.09 -4.80
N LYS A 3 53.71 16.55 -5.97
CA LYS A 3 53.03 17.58 -6.75
C LYS A 3 51.73 16.96 -7.25
N ILE A 4 50.63 17.24 -6.55
CA ILE A 4 49.31 16.88 -7.05
C ILE A 4 49.04 17.80 -8.23
N ASP A 5 48.91 17.19 -9.39
CA ASP A 5 48.68 17.89 -10.63
C ASP A 5 47.28 18.54 -10.61
N LYS A 6 47.25 19.86 -10.64
CA LYS A 6 46.00 20.66 -10.57
C LYS A 6 45.05 20.30 -11.71
N GLU A 7 45.60 19.88 -12.83
CA GLU A 7 44.82 19.51 -14.01
C GLU A 7 44.03 18.22 -13.79
N ASN A 8 44.61 17.28 -13.04
CA ASN A 8 43.98 16.00 -12.72
C ASN A 8 42.84 16.17 -11.69
N ILE A 9 43.00 17.07 -10.71
CA ILE A 9 41.93 17.41 -9.75
C ILE A 9 40.72 18.03 -10.47
N MET A 10 40.96 18.95 -11.39
CA MET A 10 39.90 19.65 -12.11
C MET A 10 39.08 18.70 -12.99
N GLN A 11 39.73 17.74 -13.66
CA GLN A 11 39.03 16.71 -14.42
C GLN A 11 38.18 15.79 -13.54
N ILE A 12 38.67 15.41 -12.35
CA ILE A 12 37.89 14.62 -11.39
C ILE A 12 36.65 15.40 -10.95
N PHE A 13 36.79 16.69 -10.67
CA PHE A 13 35.67 17.54 -10.24
C PHE A 13 34.61 17.69 -11.32
N ILE A 14 35.00 17.90 -12.59
CA ILE A 14 34.07 17.98 -13.72
C ILE A 14 33.32 16.65 -13.91
N LYS A 15 34.02 15.51 -13.84
CA LYS A 15 33.38 14.19 -13.95
C LYS A 15 32.38 13.94 -12.81
N LEU A 16 32.72 14.35 -11.59
CA LEU A 16 31.83 14.25 -10.44
C LEU A 16 30.59 15.14 -10.61
N LEU A 17 30.78 16.35 -11.16
CA LEU A 17 29.69 17.31 -11.38
C LEU A 17 28.74 16.84 -12.49
N VAL A 18 29.27 16.30 -13.59
CA VAL A 18 28.46 15.67 -14.65
C VAL A 18 27.70 14.44 -14.12
N LEU A 19 28.35 13.60 -13.30
CA LEU A 19 27.69 12.45 -12.67
C LEU A 19 26.56 12.89 -11.72
N CYS A 20 26.80 13.90 -10.88
CA CYS A 20 25.79 14.47 -10.00
C CYS A 20 24.63 15.10 -10.78
N SER A 21 24.90 15.87 -11.85
CA SER A 21 23.86 16.48 -12.68
C SER A 21 23.03 15.45 -13.44
N THR A 22 23.64 14.37 -13.94
CA THR A 22 22.90 13.28 -14.60
C THR A 22 22.06 12.48 -13.62
N LEU A 23 22.56 12.21 -12.40
CA LEU A 23 21.77 11.62 -11.31
C LEU A 23 20.59 12.53 -10.91
N PHE A 24 20.82 13.84 -10.77
CA PHE A 24 19.76 14.81 -10.45
C PHE A 24 18.70 14.87 -11.55
N LEU A 25 19.10 14.90 -12.82
CA LEU A 25 18.16 14.88 -13.94
C LEU A 25 17.39 13.56 -13.99
N TYR A 26 18.04 12.43 -13.71
CA TYR A 26 17.38 11.12 -13.68
C TYR A 26 16.39 10.98 -12.52
N CYS A 27 16.72 11.51 -11.33
CA CYS A 27 15.81 11.53 -10.18
C CYS A 27 14.62 12.48 -10.33
N CYS A 28 14.72 13.51 -11.19
CA CYS A 28 13.66 14.49 -11.40
C CYS A 28 12.78 14.21 -12.63
N ASN A 29 13.21 13.37 -13.59
CA ASN A 29 12.47 13.12 -14.83
C ASN A 29 11.73 11.77 -14.90
N SER A 30 11.72 10.97 -13.84
CA SER A 30 11.16 9.61 -13.84
C SER A 30 9.64 9.53 -14.06
N ASP A 31 8.92 10.67 -14.17
CA ASP A 31 7.49 10.70 -14.50
C ASP A 31 7.20 11.02 -15.99
N LYS A 32 8.21 11.23 -16.86
CA LYS A 32 7.97 11.69 -18.24
C LYS A 32 8.70 10.96 -19.38
N ILE A 33 9.43 9.88 -19.15
CA ILE A 33 10.19 9.23 -20.23
C ILE A 33 9.64 7.83 -20.51
N ASN A 34 8.61 7.78 -21.34
CA ASN A 34 8.34 6.67 -22.25
C ASN A 34 7.61 7.24 -23.47
N ASP A 35 8.28 8.14 -24.19
CA ASP A 35 7.81 8.58 -25.50
C ASP A 35 8.98 9.08 -26.36
N MET A 36 9.74 8.14 -26.93
CA MET A 36 10.50 8.37 -28.16
C MET A 36 10.58 7.05 -28.93
N SER A 37 9.58 6.84 -29.80
CA SER A 37 9.71 5.97 -30.97
C SER A 37 9.81 6.88 -32.18
N ASP A 38 11.02 6.99 -32.72
CA ASP A 38 11.28 7.49 -34.06
C ASP A 38 10.39 6.78 -35.09
N LYS A 39 9.60 7.56 -35.82
CA LYS A 39 9.30 7.32 -37.25
C LYS A 39 8.65 8.55 -37.87
N THR A 40 9.38 9.07 -38.85
CA THR A 40 9.04 10.15 -39.77
C THR A 40 7.85 9.78 -40.69
N ILE A 41 7.14 10.81 -41.18
CA ILE A 41 6.24 10.90 -42.38
C ILE A 41 4.71 10.77 -42.09
N PRO A 42 3.80 11.49 -42.80
CA PRO A 42 3.75 12.90 -43.24
C PRO A 42 2.48 13.63 -42.71
N ILE A 43 2.41 14.93 -42.95
CA ILE A 43 1.23 15.79 -42.70
C ILE A 43 0.05 15.39 -43.60
N PRO A 44 -1.19 15.29 -43.08
CA PRO A 44 -2.38 15.52 -43.89
C PRO A 44 -3.32 16.57 -43.29
N HIS A 45 -3.61 17.55 -44.14
CA HIS A 45 -4.85 18.32 -44.33
C HIS A 45 -5.77 18.67 -43.15
N LYS A 46 -5.92 20.00 -43.00
CA LYS A 46 -7.01 20.74 -42.35
C LYS A 46 -8.39 20.08 -42.50
N LEU A 47 -9.05 19.87 -41.36
CA LEU A 47 -10.51 19.75 -41.23
C LEU A 47 -11.02 20.80 -40.22
N PRO A 48 -12.32 21.15 -40.25
CA PRO A 48 -12.80 22.50 -39.92
C PRO A 48 -13.05 22.70 -38.43
N ILE A 49 -12.84 23.94 -38.01
CA ILE A 49 -13.21 24.46 -36.69
C ILE A 49 -14.73 24.44 -36.57
N ILE A 50 -15.25 23.62 -35.65
CA ILE A 50 -16.66 23.66 -35.23
C ILE A 50 -16.79 24.77 -34.18
N THR A 51 -17.35 25.91 -34.58
CA THR A 51 -17.74 27.01 -33.70
C THR A 51 -19.06 26.69 -33.02
N TYR A 52 -19.03 26.42 -31.72
CA TYR A 52 -20.24 26.40 -30.89
C TYR A 52 -20.62 27.83 -30.49
N LYS A 53 -21.76 28.30 -31.03
CA LYS A 53 -22.43 29.55 -30.66
C LYS A 53 -23.46 29.31 -29.54
N GLY A 54 -23.17 29.84 -28.35
CA GLY A 54 -24.11 30.42 -27.36
C GLY A 54 -25.18 29.51 -26.70
N PRO A 55 -25.90 30.01 -25.66
CA PRO A 55 -26.03 31.41 -25.26
C PRO A 55 -25.60 31.73 -23.81
N SER A 56 -25.03 32.93 -23.66
CA SER A 56 -24.72 33.61 -22.41
C SER A 56 -26.00 34.14 -21.75
N ASN A 57 -26.18 33.87 -20.45
CA ASN A 57 -27.00 34.69 -19.55
C ASN A 57 -26.60 34.39 -18.10
N LEU A 58 -25.76 35.24 -17.51
CA LEU A 58 -25.63 35.39 -16.06
C LEU A 58 -25.16 36.80 -15.77
N GLN A 59 -26.10 37.62 -15.31
CA GLN A 59 -25.86 38.98 -14.82
C GLN A 59 -25.07 38.92 -13.51
N THR A 60 -23.90 39.58 -13.49
CA THR A 60 -23.14 39.88 -12.27
C THR A 60 -23.75 41.09 -11.57
N LYS A 61 -24.22 40.89 -10.33
CA LYS A 61 -24.69 41.95 -9.44
C LYS A 61 -23.52 42.43 -8.57
N THR A 62 -23.07 43.65 -8.82
CA THR A 62 -21.99 44.34 -8.10
C THR A 62 -22.41 44.66 -6.66
N ARG A 63 -21.64 44.22 -5.65
CA ARG A 63 -21.84 44.57 -4.24
C ARG A 63 -20.78 45.58 -3.81
N LYS A 64 -21.23 46.75 -3.34
CA LYS A 64 -20.42 47.84 -2.77
C LYS A 64 -19.66 47.39 -1.51
N PRO A 65 -18.47 47.97 -1.22
CA PRO A 65 -17.76 47.78 0.04
C PRO A 65 -18.38 48.64 1.15
N PRO A 66 -18.43 48.15 2.41
CA PRO A 66 -18.84 48.99 3.54
C PRO A 66 -17.66 49.77 4.12
N GLU A 67 -17.96 51.03 4.44
CA GLU A 67 -17.09 52.03 5.06
C GLU A 67 -16.80 51.71 6.54
N THR A 68 -15.58 52.03 6.94
CA THR A 68 -15.08 52.15 8.31
C THR A 68 -15.74 53.30 9.06
N LYS A 69 -16.27 53.04 10.26
CA LYS A 69 -16.38 54.05 11.33
C LYS A 69 -15.95 53.45 12.66
N THR A 70 -14.92 54.06 13.20
CA THR A 70 -14.42 53.98 14.57
C THR A 70 -15.40 54.70 15.49
N ASP A 71 -15.69 54.13 16.67
CA ASP A 71 -15.91 54.93 17.88
C ASP A 71 -15.67 54.08 19.14
N THR A 72 -15.10 54.78 20.12
CA THR A 72 -14.51 54.34 21.38
C THR A 72 -15.57 54.31 22.49
N LEU A 73 -15.49 53.37 23.45
CA LEU A 73 -15.44 53.61 24.92
C LEU A 73 -15.88 52.40 25.78
N THR A 74 -14.95 52.02 26.66
CA THR A 74 -15.05 51.72 28.10
C THR A 74 -15.77 50.47 28.62
N ALA A 75 -15.08 49.88 29.59
CA ALA A 75 -15.24 48.59 30.23
C ALA A 75 -16.36 48.53 31.29
N GLU A 76 -16.82 47.31 31.58
CA GLU A 76 -17.13 46.90 32.95
C GLU A 76 -16.94 45.38 33.13
N ILE A 77 -16.35 45.02 34.27
CA ILE A 77 -15.92 43.67 34.68
C ILE A 77 -17.00 43.09 35.59
N THR A 78 -17.44 41.84 35.41
CA THR A 78 -18.08 41.02 36.46
C THR A 78 -17.86 39.50 36.17
N PRO A 79 -17.63 38.64 37.20
CA PRO A 79 -16.92 37.35 37.08
C PRO A 79 -17.81 36.10 36.84
N PRO A 80 -17.22 34.89 36.61
CA PRO A 80 -17.93 33.76 36.02
C PRO A 80 -18.68 32.86 37.02
N HIS A 81 -19.76 32.28 36.50
CA HIS A 81 -20.64 31.28 37.11
C HIS A 81 -19.94 29.94 37.41
N THR A 82 -20.36 29.37 38.54
CA THR A 82 -19.96 28.10 39.17
C THR A 82 -20.46 26.88 38.38
N GLN A 83 -19.61 25.87 38.22
CA GLN A 83 -19.97 24.52 37.71
C GLN A 83 -20.68 23.68 38.79
N PRO A 84 -21.68 22.86 38.44
CA PRO A 84 -22.22 21.83 39.32
C PRO A 84 -21.48 20.50 39.21
N LYS A 85 -21.31 19.88 40.39
CA LYS A 85 -20.70 18.57 40.70
C LYS A 85 -21.52 17.40 40.10
N PRO A 86 -20.89 16.31 39.61
CA PRO A 86 -21.61 15.10 39.21
C PRO A 86 -21.88 14.18 40.42
N PRO A 87 -23.01 13.46 40.45
CA PRO A 87 -23.32 12.52 41.51
C PRO A 87 -22.63 11.16 41.30
N GLU A 88 -22.21 10.63 42.44
CA GLU A 88 -21.71 9.32 42.78
C GLU A 88 -22.77 8.24 42.45
N GLN A 89 -22.37 7.13 41.80
CA GLN A 89 -23.23 5.97 41.61
C GLN A 89 -22.55 4.70 42.13
N ASP A 90 -23.33 4.04 42.96
CA ASP A 90 -23.09 2.83 43.75
C ASP A 90 -22.72 1.58 42.94
N GLU A 91 -21.90 0.77 43.59
CA GLU A 91 -21.64 -0.64 43.29
C GLU A 91 -22.89 -1.49 43.48
N THR A 92 -23.18 -2.42 42.56
CA THR A 92 -23.95 -3.61 42.92
C THR A 92 -23.60 -4.83 42.08
N LYS A 93 -22.96 -5.78 42.77
CA LYS A 93 -23.08 -7.25 42.74
C LYS A 93 -23.32 -7.98 41.41
N ALA A 94 -22.33 -8.83 41.12
CA ALA A 94 -22.44 -10.02 40.30
C ALA A 94 -23.32 -11.08 40.99
N ASP A 95 -24.26 -11.66 40.23
CA ASP A 95 -24.88 -12.93 40.55
C ASP A 95 -24.47 -14.00 39.53
N THR A 96 -24.09 -15.14 40.11
CA THR A 96 -23.59 -16.34 39.48
C THR A 96 -24.80 -17.24 39.18
N LEU A 97 -24.98 -17.68 37.94
CA LEU A 97 -25.95 -18.74 37.64
C LEU A 97 -25.24 -19.94 37.00
N THR A 98 -24.97 -20.92 37.84
CA THR A 98 -24.64 -22.29 37.50
C THR A 98 -25.93 -23.01 37.11
N THR A 99 -25.95 -23.73 36.00
CA THR A 99 -26.86 -24.88 35.84
C THR A 99 -26.17 -25.96 35.02
N GLU A 100 -26.37 -27.16 35.51
CA GLU A 100 -25.61 -28.38 35.30
C GLU A 100 -26.52 -29.40 34.55
N ILE A 101 -25.91 -30.50 34.05
CA ILE A 101 -26.50 -31.83 33.78
C ILE A 101 -27.12 -32.06 32.36
N THR A 102 -26.36 -32.57 31.37
CA THR A 102 -26.10 -33.99 30.91
C THR A 102 -27.10 -34.56 29.86
N PRO A 103 -26.75 -35.62 29.08
CA PRO A 103 -26.97 -35.69 27.62
C PRO A 103 -27.92 -36.83 27.22
N PRO A 104 -28.00 -37.17 25.92
CA PRO A 104 -27.87 -38.60 25.60
C PRO A 104 -27.06 -38.93 24.34
N HIS A 105 -26.30 -40.02 24.49
CA HIS A 105 -25.77 -40.91 23.47
C HIS A 105 -26.82 -41.31 22.41
N THR A 106 -26.43 -41.49 21.15
CA THR A 106 -26.45 -42.81 20.47
C THR A 106 -25.59 -42.81 19.19
N GLN A 107 -24.66 -43.76 19.07
CA GLN A 107 -23.98 -44.19 17.83
C GLN A 107 -24.81 -45.28 17.12
N PRO A 108 -24.56 -45.51 15.82
CA PRO A 108 -24.47 -46.88 15.32
C PRO A 108 -23.09 -47.22 14.71
N LYS A 109 -22.72 -48.48 14.94
CA LYS A 109 -21.49 -49.20 14.58
C LYS A 109 -21.42 -49.54 13.06
N PRO A 110 -20.22 -49.69 12.47
CA PRO A 110 -20.00 -49.99 11.04
C PRO A 110 -19.92 -51.50 10.74
N PRO A 111 -19.96 -51.91 9.46
CA PRO A 111 -19.56 -53.24 9.04
C PRO A 111 -18.08 -53.32 8.61
N GLU A 112 -17.63 -54.56 8.64
CA GLU A 112 -16.28 -55.12 8.70
C GLU A 112 -15.79 -55.64 7.32
N GLN A 113 -14.51 -56.06 7.29
CA GLN A 113 -13.73 -56.73 6.22
C GLN A 113 -12.94 -55.76 5.32
N ASP A 114 -11.64 -55.96 5.03
CA ASP A 114 -10.90 -57.21 4.83
C ASP A 114 -9.38 -57.06 5.08
N GLU A 115 -8.71 -58.19 5.28
CA GLU A 115 -7.31 -58.38 5.67
C GLU A 115 -6.28 -57.92 4.62
N THR A 116 -5.16 -57.32 5.04
CA THR A 116 -3.87 -57.53 4.37
C THR A 116 -2.65 -57.29 5.28
N LYS A 117 -1.69 -58.21 5.15
CA LYS A 117 -0.43 -58.42 5.88
C LYS A 117 0.71 -57.44 5.51
N ALA A 118 1.73 -57.44 6.39
CA ALA A 118 3.15 -57.02 6.20
C ALA A 118 3.41 -55.49 6.27
N ASP A 119 4.46 -54.94 6.89
CA ASP A 119 5.66 -55.45 7.59
C ASP A 119 5.99 -54.49 8.75
N THR A 120 6.38 -55.04 9.90
CA THR A 120 6.85 -54.25 11.05
C THR A 120 8.34 -53.92 10.88
N LEU A 121 8.64 -52.68 10.48
CA LEU A 121 9.99 -52.14 10.51
C LEU A 121 10.23 -51.47 11.88
N THR A 122 10.97 -52.16 12.75
CA THR A 122 11.39 -51.64 14.05
C THR A 122 12.43 -50.53 13.85
N ILE A 123 12.04 -49.27 14.04
CA ILE A 123 12.99 -48.15 14.10
C ILE A 123 13.47 -48.02 15.55
N GLU A 124 14.69 -48.48 15.82
CA GLU A 124 15.41 -48.16 17.04
C GLU A 124 15.67 -46.64 17.10
N THR A 125 14.87 -45.96 17.92
CA THR A 125 15.10 -44.54 18.22
C THR A 125 16.17 -44.46 19.29
N THR A 126 17.43 -44.32 18.88
CA THR A 126 18.54 -44.00 19.78
C THR A 126 18.34 -42.58 20.30
N ILE A 127 17.70 -42.44 21.47
CA ILE A 127 17.58 -41.17 22.19
C ILE A 127 18.99 -40.77 22.65
N THR A 128 19.66 -39.97 21.83
CA THR A 128 20.91 -39.33 22.21
C THR A 128 20.54 -38.05 22.97
N ASN A 129 20.67 -38.08 24.29
CA ASN A 129 20.53 -36.92 25.17
C ASN A 129 21.66 -35.90 24.90
N LYS A 130 21.57 -35.18 23.78
CA LYS A 130 22.37 -33.97 23.54
C LYS A 130 21.63 -32.81 24.22
N PRO A 131 22.29 -32.00 25.07
CA PRO A 131 21.70 -30.78 25.60
C PRO A 131 21.18 -29.93 24.44
N PRO A 132 19.99 -29.31 24.55
CA PRO A 132 19.47 -28.48 23.47
C PRO A 132 20.48 -27.36 23.22
N GLU A 133 21.12 -27.39 22.05
CA GLU A 133 21.91 -26.27 21.56
C GLU A 133 20.96 -25.08 21.52
N THR A 134 21.17 -24.15 22.46
CA THR A 134 20.56 -22.83 22.45
C THR A 134 21.02 -22.12 21.18
N ARG A 135 20.36 -22.40 20.06
CA ARG A 135 20.56 -21.65 18.83
C ARG A 135 20.20 -20.22 19.16
N VAL A 136 21.19 -19.33 19.16
CA VAL A 136 20.97 -17.89 19.22
C VAL A 136 19.98 -17.58 18.10
N ALA A 137 18.78 -17.15 18.47
CA ALA A 137 17.77 -16.78 17.48
C ALA A 137 18.37 -15.67 16.62
N THR A 138 18.39 -15.88 15.30
CA THR A 138 18.84 -14.88 14.32
C THR A 138 17.72 -14.69 13.30
N LEU A 139 17.54 -13.45 12.84
CA LEU A 139 16.62 -13.16 11.74
C LEU A 139 16.99 -14.00 10.52
N ILE A 140 15.99 -14.50 9.80
CA ILE A 140 16.22 -15.05 8.46
C ILE A 140 16.54 -13.91 7.48
N ASP A 141 17.15 -14.24 6.34
CA ASP A 141 17.65 -13.23 5.40
C ASP A 141 16.58 -12.23 4.93
N ASP A 142 15.36 -12.70 4.67
CA ASP A 142 14.23 -11.86 4.24
C ASP A 142 13.78 -10.88 5.34
N GLU A 143 13.69 -11.35 6.59
CA GLU A 143 13.34 -10.52 7.74
C GLU A 143 14.42 -9.48 8.02
N LYS A 144 15.68 -9.91 7.97
CA LYS A 144 16.84 -9.04 8.14
C LYS A 144 16.84 -7.94 7.08
N GLN A 145 16.59 -8.29 5.81
CA GLN A 145 16.54 -7.31 4.73
C GLN A 145 15.46 -6.24 4.96
N LYS A 146 14.25 -6.66 5.35
CA LYS A 146 13.13 -5.74 5.64
C LYS A 146 13.45 -4.83 6.83
N PHE A 147 13.98 -5.40 7.90
CA PHE A 147 14.38 -4.66 9.10
C PHE A 147 15.49 -3.65 8.78
N ASP A 148 16.55 -4.05 8.08
CA ASP A 148 17.65 -3.18 7.70
C ASP A 148 17.18 -2.02 6.82
N VAL A 149 16.25 -2.27 5.89
CA VAL A 149 15.65 -1.22 5.04
C VAL A 149 14.84 -0.21 5.86
N LEU A 150 14.01 -0.68 6.79
CA LEU A 150 13.24 0.18 7.70
C LEU A 150 14.17 1.07 8.53
N ILE A 151 15.18 0.46 9.15
CA ILE A 151 16.15 1.14 10.00
C ILE A 151 17.02 2.11 9.22
N ASN A 152 17.41 1.76 7.99
CA ASN A 152 18.16 2.65 7.11
C ASN A 152 17.35 3.90 6.75
N ALA A 153 16.06 3.73 6.40
CA ALA A 153 15.18 4.84 6.09
C ALA A 153 15.03 5.80 7.28
N PHE A 154 14.87 5.29 8.51
CA PHE A 154 14.81 6.13 9.70
C PHE A 154 16.12 6.84 10.01
N ASN A 155 17.27 6.17 9.90
CA ASN A 155 18.57 6.84 10.00
C ASN A 155 18.70 7.97 8.99
N LYS A 156 18.27 7.73 7.74
CA LYS A 156 18.36 8.74 6.69
C LYS A 156 17.50 9.96 7.01
N MET A 157 16.32 9.76 7.62
CA MET A 157 15.48 10.86 8.11
C MET A 157 16.15 11.69 9.21
N ILE A 158 16.88 11.04 10.12
CA ILE A 158 17.65 11.69 11.18
C ILE A 158 18.84 12.47 10.58
N GLU A 159 19.59 11.85 9.68
CA GLU A 159 20.73 12.46 8.96
C GLU A 159 20.30 13.74 8.22
N LEU A 160 19.14 13.69 7.56
CA LEU A 160 18.57 14.81 6.82
C LEU A 160 17.87 15.84 7.72
N LYS A 161 17.91 15.67 9.06
CA LYS A 161 17.28 16.56 10.05
C LYS A 161 15.82 16.87 9.73
N ARG A 162 15.05 15.86 9.33
CA ARG A 162 13.64 15.99 8.93
C ARG A 162 12.66 15.97 10.12
N LEU A 163 13.18 16.08 11.34
CA LEU A 163 12.47 16.14 12.62
C LEU A 163 13.05 17.30 13.45
N PRO A 164 12.32 17.85 14.43
CA PRO A 164 12.89 18.85 15.34
C PRO A 164 13.99 18.25 16.24
N ASP A 165 14.87 19.10 16.76
CA ASP A 165 16.14 18.67 17.39
C ASP A 165 15.96 17.74 18.60
N ASN A 166 14.94 17.99 19.44
CA ASN A 166 14.63 17.11 20.57
C ASN A 166 14.17 15.72 20.09
N GLU A 167 13.31 15.65 19.07
CA GLU A 167 12.89 14.37 18.49
C GLU A 167 14.02 13.66 17.73
N LEU A 168 15.02 14.37 17.17
CA LEU A 168 16.17 13.73 16.52
C LEU A 168 16.99 12.88 17.50
N GLN A 169 17.31 13.44 18.67
CA GLN A 169 18.08 12.72 19.68
C GLN A 169 17.31 11.53 20.24
N GLU A 170 16.00 11.72 20.51
CA GLU A 170 15.13 10.64 20.97
C GLU A 170 14.97 9.53 19.94
N SER A 171 14.85 9.90 18.66
CA SER A 171 14.83 8.95 17.54
C SER A 171 16.10 8.12 17.52
N GLN A 172 17.28 8.76 17.63
CA GLN A 172 18.55 8.05 17.62
C GLN A 172 18.66 7.06 18.79
N ASN A 173 18.26 7.49 20.00
CA ASN A 173 18.28 6.63 21.19
C ASN A 173 17.35 5.42 21.02
N PHE A 174 16.14 5.64 20.48
CA PHE A 174 15.17 4.59 20.23
C PHE A 174 15.67 3.59 19.16
N LEU A 175 16.21 4.06 18.04
CA LEU A 175 16.75 3.17 17.01
C LEU A 175 17.94 2.35 17.50
N ASN A 176 18.82 2.94 18.32
CA ASN A 176 19.92 2.22 18.97
C ASN A 176 19.37 1.12 19.90
N TRP A 177 18.32 1.43 20.67
CA TRP A 177 17.66 0.46 21.52
C TRP A 177 17.03 -0.69 20.72
N ILE A 178 16.30 -0.42 19.62
CA ILE A 178 15.73 -1.48 18.78
C ILE A 178 16.83 -2.40 18.22
N ARG A 179 17.96 -1.85 17.77
CA ARG A 179 19.07 -2.68 17.27
C ARG A 179 19.71 -3.56 18.34
N ALA A 180 19.72 -3.11 19.59
CA ALA A 180 20.30 -3.82 20.72
C ALA A 180 19.30 -4.76 21.43
N THR A 181 18.01 -4.67 21.09
CA THR A 181 16.95 -5.48 21.70
C THR A 181 16.96 -6.91 21.15
N ASP A 182 16.17 -7.79 21.78
CA ASP A 182 16.02 -9.18 21.35
C ASP A 182 15.55 -9.32 19.89
N VAL A 183 16.07 -10.34 19.21
CA VAL A 183 15.83 -10.63 17.79
C VAL A 183 14.35 -10.79 17.47
N LYS A 184 13.53 -11.31 18.39
CA LYS A 184 12.09 -11.46 18.20
C LYS A 184 11.39 -10.12 17.94
N LYS A 185 11.83 -9.03 18.57
CA LYS A 185 11.24 -7.71 18.30
C LYS A 185 11.62 -7.17 16.93
N GLN A 186 12.84 -7.46 16.47
CA GLN A 186 13.27 -7.09 15.13
C GLN A 186 12.46 -7.86 14.07
N GLU A 187 12.21 -9.15 14.31
CA GLU A 187 11.32 -10.00 13.51
C GLU A 187 9.90 -9.42 13.46
N GLU A 188 9.32 -9.05 14.61
CA GLU A 188 7.99 -8.47 14.68
C GLU A 188 7.87 -7.18 13.84
N LEU A 189 8.90 -6.33 13.84
CA LEU A 189 8.92 -5.12 13.00
C LEU A 189 9.11 -5.44 11.51
N ALA A 190 9.97 -6.40 11.16
CA ALA A 190 10.13 -6.86 9.79
C ALA A 190 8.80 -7.40 9.21
N ASN A 191 8.10 -8.19 10.01
CA ASN A 191 6.78 -8.73 9.67
C ASN A 191 5.73 -7.63 9.55
N ALA A 192 5.70 -6.67 10.48
CA ALA A 192 4.80 -5.52 10.42
C ALA A 192 5.06 -4.64 9.18
N PHE A 193 6.32 -4.47 8.79
CA PHE A 193 6.73 -3.63 7.64
C PHE A 193 6.53 -4.31 6.28
N THR A 194 6.25 -5.62 6.22
CA THR A 194 6.22 -6.41 4.99
C THR A 194 5.36 -5.78 3.87
N LEU A 195 4.14 -5.32 4.19
CA LEU A 195 3.26 -4.74 3.15
C LEU A 195 3.84 -3.45 2.53
N ALA A 196 4.44 -2.59 3.35
CA ALA A 196 5.07 -1.37 2.86
C ALA A 196 6.37 -1.70 2.12
N TYR A 197 7.17 -2.64 2.63
CA TYR A 197 8.39 -3.10 1.99
C TYR A 197 8.13 -3.67 0.59
N ASP A 198 7.17 -4.59 0.44
CA ASP A 198 6.84 -5.21 -0.84
C ASP A 198 6.40 -4.15 -1.86
N PHE A 199 5.65 -3.14 -1.41
CA PHE A 199 5.31 -1.99 -2.25
C PHE A 199 6.53 -1.21 -2.72
N LEU A 200 7.44 -0.89 -1.81
CA LEU A 200 8.67 -0.16 -2.14
C LEU A 200 9.57 -0.98 -3.08
N LYS A 201 9.64 -2.29 -2.89
CA LYS A 201 10.38 -3.23 -3.74
C LYS A 201 9.81 -3.31 -5.15
N ASP A 202 8.49 -3.39 -5.29
CA ASP A 202 7.83 -3.38 -6.59
C ASP A 202 8.07 -2.05 -7.32
N LYS A 203 7.97 -0.92 -6.61
CA LYS A 203 8.26 0.42 -7.16
C LYS A 203 9.71 0.59 -7.57
N THR A 204 10.64 0.04 -6.81
CA THR A 204 12.06 0.01 -7.16
C THR A 204 12.27 -0.69 -8.50
N SER A 205 11.67 -1.87 -8.66
CA SER A 205 11.79 -2.70 -9.86
C SER A 205 11.20 -2.02 -11.10
N GLN A 206 10.18 -1.17 -10.93
CA GLN A 206 9.59 -0.38 -12.03
C GLN A 206 10.46 0.78 -12.50
N GLN A 207 11.26 1.39 -11.61
CA GLN A 207 12.04 2.58 -11.95
C GLN A 207 13.42 2.27 -12.53
N SER A 208 14.08 1.21 -12.06
CA SER A 208 15.38 0.80 -12.60
C SER A 208 15.77 -0.58 -12.09
N ASN A 209 16.24 -1.45 -12.99
CA ASN A 209 16.77 -2.77 -12.64
C ASN A 209 18.04 -2.69 -11.76
N ASN A 210 18.67 -1.52 -11.63
CA ASN A 210 19.95 -1.35 -10.96
C ASN A 210 19.85 -0.75 -9.54
N LEU A 211 18.67 -0.29 -9.13
CA LEU A 211 18.49 0.30 -7.80
C LEU A 211 18.10 -0.77 -6.79
N THR A 212 18.77 -0.76 -5.64
CA THR A 212 18.26 -1.49 -4.47
C THR A 212 17.09 -0.73 -3.86
N THR A 213 16.20 -1.43 -3.15
CA THR A 213 15.07 -0.81 -2.43
C THR A 213 15.55 0.27 -1.45
N THR A 214 16.67 0.02 -0.77
CA THR A 214 17.33 0.99 0.11
C THR A 214 17.75 2.27 -0.64
N GLN A 215 18.39 2.13 -1.81
CA GLN A 215 18.79 3.29 -2.62
C GLN A 215 17.56 4.05 -3.14
N PHE A 216 16.54 3.35 -3.61
CA PHE A 216 15.29 3.97 -4.06
C PHE A 216 14.64 4.80 -2.96
N ILE A 217 14.53 4.25 -1.75
CA ILE A 217 14.01 4.98 -0.58
C ILE A 217 14.90 6.18 -0.25
N ASN A 218 16.22 5.99 -0.18
CA ASN A 218 17.14 7.08 0.16
C ASN A 218 17.07 8.22 -0.85
N ASN A 219 17.02 7.91 -2.14
CA ASN A 219 16.83 8.90 -3.21
C ASN A 219 15.52 9.66 -3.01
N ALA A 220 14.43 8.95 -2.70
CA ALA A 220 13.15 9.56 -2.40
C ALA A 220 13.22 10.47 -1.16
N LEU A 221 13.92 10.08 -0.09
CA LEU A 221 14.08 10.90 1.12
C LEU A 221 14.95 12.14 0.92
N THR A 222 15.97 12.05 0.07
CA THR A 222 16.84 13.17 -0.30
C THR A 222 16.21 14.14 -1.28
N CYS A 223 15.18 13.71 -2.02
CA CYS A 223 14.54 14.53 -3.04
C CYS A 223 13.97 15.84 -2.44
N CYS A 224 14.15 16.93 -3.18
CA CYS A 224 13.90 18.30 -2.73
C CYS A 224 12.40 18.58 -2.54
N ASP A 225 12.07 19.37 -1.52
CA ASP A 225 10.76 20.03 -1.34
C ASP A 225 10.60 21.18 -2.33
N THR A 226 10.67 20.94 -3.65
CA THR A 226 10.36 22.01 -4.60
C THR A 226 8.86 22.33 -4.52
N PRO A 227 8.46 23.62 -4.60
CA PRO A 227 7.06 24.02 -4.55
C PRO A 227 6.18 23.39 -5.66
N GLU A 228 6.81 23.02 -6.78
CA GLU A 228 6.15 22.35 -7.92
C GLU A 228 5.95 20.84 -7.72
N TYR A 229 6.38 20.29 -6.58
CA TYR A 229 6.30 18.86 -6.33
C TYR A 229 4.87 18.44 -5.96
N ASN A 230 4.17 17.86 -6.95
CA ASN A 230 2.81 17.33 -6.82
C ASN A 230 2.66 16.51 -5.52
N ARG A 231 1.62 16.79 -4.74
CA ARG A 231 1.35 16.15 -3.43
C ARG A 231 1.26 14.62 -3.51
N ASN A 232 1.05 14.07 -4.71
CA ASN A 232 0.70 12.67 -4.93
C ASN A 232 1.80 11.79 -5.54
N THR A 233 3.03 12.29 -5.70
CA THR A 233 4.13 11.45 -6.21
C THR A 233 4.53 10.35 -5.20
N THR A 234 5.03 9.23 -5.72
CA THR A 234 5.54 8.12 -4.90
C THR A 234 6.62 8.59 -3.92
N THR A 235 7.54 9.42 -4.38
CA THR A 235 8.60 10.02 -3.54
C THR A 235 8.06 10.76 -2.33
N ARG A 236 7.05 11.63 -2.52
CA ARG A 236 6.46 12.38 -1.40
C ARG A 236 5.69 11.49 -0.44
N ARG A 237 5.06 10.44 -0.96
CA ARG A 237 4.41 9.41 -0.13
C ARG A 237 5.40 8.66 0.74
N ILE A 238 6.56 8.30 0.19
CA ILE A 238 7.68 7.68 0.92
C ILE A 238 8.18 8.60 2.03
N GLN A 239 8.48 9.86 1.73
CA GLN A 239 8.92 10.84 2.72
C GLN A 239 7.90 11.01 3.85
N THR A 240 6.64 11.23 3.51
CA THR A 240 5.57 11.44 4.49
C THR A 240 5.35 10.20 5.35
N PHE A 241 5.40 9.01 4.74
CA PHE A 241 5.28 7.73 5.45
C PHE A 241 6.35 7.59 6.54
N PHE A 242 7.63 7.66 6.17
CA PHE A 242 8.72 7.48 7.14
C PHE A 242 8.78 8.60 8.16
N ARG A 243 8.54 9.87 7.74
CA ARG A 243 8.50 11.01 8.67
C ARG A 243 7.43 10.86 9.72
N ASN A 244 6.19 10.61 9.29
CA ASN A 244 5.06 10.62 10.20
C ASN A 244 5.07 9.40 11.12
N ILE A 245 5.50 8.23 10.63
CA ILE A 245 5.67 7.06 11.49
C ILE A 245 6.73 7.31 12.56
N LEU A 246 7.92 7.78 12.16
CA LEU A 246 9.00 8.02 13.13
C LEU A 246 8.61 9.12 14.13
N TYR A 247 8.08 10.24 13.65
CA TYR A 247 7.62 11.34 14.50
C TYR A 247 6.51 10.91 15.46
N GLY A 248 5.47 10.24 14.95
CA GLY A 248 4.35 9.75 15.74
C GLY A 248 4.80 8.76 16.81
N THR A 249 5.69 7.83 16.44
CA THR A 249 6.28 6.85 17.37
C THR A 249 6.99 7.54 18.53
N ILE A 250 7.86 8.51 18.24
CA ILE A 250 8.65 9.18 19.28
C ILE A 250 7.77 10.03 20.20
N LYS A 251 6.71 10.63 19.67
CA LYS A 251 5.77 11.43 20.47
C LYS A 251 4.75 10.61 21.26
N ALA A 252 4.51 9.36 20.89
CA ALA A 252 3.48 8.55 21.54
C ALA A 252 3.80 8.24 23.01
N SER A 253 5.08 8.06 23.34
CA SER A 253 5.53 7.72 24.69
C SER A 253 6.99 8.13 24.92
N ASN A 254 7.39 8.24 26.18
CA ASN A 254 8.78 8.41 26.59
C ASN A 254 9.50 7.08 26.84
N ASN A 255 8.78 5.95 26.82
CA ASN A 255 9.31 4.61 27.06
C ASN A 255 9.54 3.87 25.73
N ASN A 256 10.71 3.24 25.58
CA ASN A 256 11.07 2.52 24.35
C ASN A 256 10.16 1.32 24.06
N GLU A 257 9.64 0.63 25.09
CA GLU A 257 8.76 -0.52 24.87
C GLU A 257 7.40 -0.07 24.31
N GLU A 258 6.85 1.03 24.81
CA GLU A 258 5.62 1.62 24.28
C GLU A 258 5.83 2.16 22.87
N ARG A 259 6.95 2.86 22.61
CA ARG A 259 7.34 3.30 21.26
C ARG A 259 7.44 2.11 20.29
N PHE A 260 7.95 0.97 20.74
CA PHE A 260 8.00 -0.24 19.92
C PHE A 260 6.60 -0.74 19.55
N GLN A 261 5.68 -0.82 20.52
CA GLN A 261 4.31 -1.24 20.26
C GLN A 261 3.57 -0.26 19.34
N ASP A 262 3.82 1.04 19.49
CA ASP A 262 3.26 2.08 18.63
C ASP A 262 3.79 1.98 17.20
N LEU A 263 5.11 1.84 17.01
CA LEU A 263 5.72 1.64 15.69
C LEU A 263 5.15 0.39 15.01
N LYS A 264 5.12 -0.73 15.73
CA LYS A 264 4.54 -1.99 15.23
C LYS A 264 3.08 -1.78 14.83
N THR A 265 2.31 -1.08 15.67
CA THR A 265 0.89 -0.79 15.41
C THR A 265 0.72 0.09 14.19
N GLU A 266 1.51 1.15 14.01
CA GLU A 266 1.43 2.04 12.83
C GLU A 266 1.83 1.33 11.53
N LEU A 267 2.80 0.42 11.59
CA LEU A 267 3.19 -0.43 10.46
C LEU A 267 2.11 -1.47 10.10
N LEU A 268 1.38 -2.00 11.09
CA LEU A 268 0.26 -2.94 10.86
C LEU A 268 -1.05 -2.24 10.51
N ARG A 269 -1.28 -1.02 11.02
CA ARG A 269 -2.51 -0.24 10.83
C ARG A 269 -2.61 0.25 9.40
N ARG A 270 -3.24 -0.60 8.60
CA ARG A 270 -3.44 -0.37 7.17
C ARG A 270 -4.11 0.98 6.91
N ASN A 271 -5.05 1.42 7.75
CA ASN A 271 -5.82 2.64 7.51
C ASN A 271 -5.07 3.97 7.74
N ASN A 272 -3.82 3.93 8.21
CA ASN A 272 -3.01 5.11 8.51
C ASN A 272 -1.92 5.34 7.44
N HIS A 273 -0.67 5.55 7.88
CA HIS A 273 0.46 5.91 7.04
C HIS A 273 0.73 4.90 5.92
N VAL A 274 0.48 3.60 6.15
CA VAL A 274 0.61 2.56 5.11
C VAL A 274 -0.37 2.80 3.95
N ASN A 275 -1.66 3.07 4.21
CA ASN A 275 -2.61 3.39 3.14
C ASN A 275 -2.22 4.66 2.36
N PHE A 276 -1.61 5.64 3.04
CA PHE A 276 -1.10 6.84 2.38
C PHE A 276 0.08 6.50 1.46
N LEU A 277 1.01 5.67 1.92
CA LEU A 277 2.15 5.19 1.13
C LEU A 277 1.67 4.47 -0.14
N LEU A 278 0.77 3.50 0.05
CA LEU A 278 0.24 2.66 -1.03
C LEU A 278 -0.68 3.43 -1.99
N GLY A 279 -1.31 4.52 -1.52
CA GLY A 279 -2.27 5.29 -2.29
C GLY A 279 -3.43 4.44 -2.78
N ILE A 280 -3.69 4.48 -4.09
CA ILE A 280 -4.76 3.74 -4.76
C ILE A 280 -4.47 2.22 -4.87
N GLU A 281 -3.20 1.81 -4.90
CA GLU A 281 -2.78 0.41 -5.06
C GLU A 281 -3.07 -0.43 -3.81
N ARG A 282 -3.46 0.22 -2.70
CA ARG A 282 -3.77 -0.45 -1.43
C ARG A 282 -4.88 -1.50 -1.57
N PHE A 283 -5.87 -1.28 -2.43
CA PHE A 283 -6.99 -2.21 -2.58
C PHE A 283 -6.57 -3.46 -3.33
N GLU A 284 -5.83 -3.29 -4.43
CA GLU A 284 -5.26 -4.41 -5.15
C GLU A 284 -4.32 -5.23 -4.28
N ARG A 285 -3.43 -4.58 -3.51
CA ARG A 285 -2.53 -5.32 -2.59
C ARG A 285 -3.31 -6.09 -1.53
N LYS A 286 -4.37 -5.49 -0.98
CA LYS A 286 -5.26 -6.19 -0.05
C LYS A 286 -5.88 -7.43 -0.70
N ILE A 287 -6.32 -7.34 -1.95
CA ILE A 287 -6.83 -8.50 -2.71
C ILE A 287 -5.73 -9.56 -2.87
N ARG A 288 -4.53 -9.18 -3.32
CA ARG A 288 -3.40 -10.11 -3.50
C ARG A 288 -3.06 -10.86 -2.22
N MET A 289 -3.07 -10.18 -1.07
CA MET A 289 -2.85 -10.83 0.22
C MET A 289 -3.92 -11.87 0.56
N GLN A 290 -5.18 -11.65 0.16
CA GLN A 290 -6.25 -12.64 0.35
C GLN A 290 -6.12 -13.83 -0.61
N LEU A 291 -5.54 -13.61 -1.79
CA LEU A 291 -5.35 -14.64 -2.81
C LEU A 291 -4.01 -15.38 -2.72
N LYS A 292 -3.09 -14.97 -1.83
CA LYS A 292 -1.69 -15.45 -1.81
C LYS A 292 -1.49 -16.97 -1.75
N ASN A 293 -2.47 -17.70 -1.19
CA ASN A 293 -2.43 -19.17 -1.08
C ASN A 293 -3.17 -19.88 -2.22
N ASP A 294 -3.74 -19.15 -3.17
CA ASP A 294 -4.49 -19.64 -4.32
C ASP A 294 -3.76 -19.19 -5.60
N ASN A 295 -2.84 -20.04 -6.07
CA ASN A 295 -1.98 -19.73 -7.21
C ASN A 295 -2.80 -19.48 -8.48
N ASN A 296 -3.86 -20.27 -8.70
CA ASN A 296 -4.72 -20.14 -9.88
C ASN A 296 -5.44 -18.79 -9.88
N ARG A 297 -6.11 -18.42 -8.78
CA ARG A 297 -6.76 -17.12 -8.68
C ARG A 297 -5.77 -15.96 -8.70
N THR A 298 -4.57 -16.14 -8.17
CA THR A 298 -3.51 -15.11 -8.25
C THR A 298 -3.08 -14.86 -9.70
N GLN A 299 -2.87 -15.91 -10.49
CA GLN A 299 -2.54 -15.78 -11.92
C GLN A 299 -3.67 -15.13 -12.71
N VAL A 300 -4.91 -15.54 -12.45
CA VAL A 300 -6.08 -14.97 -13.12
C VAL A 300 -6.32 -13.52 -12.71
N PHE A 301 -6.07 -13.17 -11.45
CA PHE A 301 -6.10 -11.80 -10.99
C PHE A 301 -5.02 -10.95 -11.66
N ASN A 302 -3.82 -11.48 -11.89
CA ASN A 302 -2.79 -10.79 -12.68
C ASN A 302 -3.26 -10.52 -14.11
N PHE A 303 -3.85 -11.53 -14.77
CA PHE A 303 -4.44 -11.35 -16.10
C PHE A 303 -5.49 -10.24 -16.10
N LEU A 304 -6.41 -10.24 -15.12
CA LEU A 304 -7.44 -9.23 -14.97
C LEU A 304 -6.84 -7.82 -14.77
N MET A 305 -5.89 -7.65 -13.85
CA MET A 305 -5.25 -6.36 -13.61
C MET A 305 -4.52 -5.86 -14.86
N ASN A 306 -3.87 -6.75 -15.61
CA ASN A 306 -3.22 -6.40 -16.87
C ASN A 306 -4.25 -5.96 -17.93
N ALA A 307 -5.34 -6.70 -18.08
CA ALA A 307 -6.42 -6.36 -19.01
C ALA A 307 -7.04 -4.98 -18.71
N LEU A 308 -7.20 -4.63 -17.43
CA LEU A 308 -7.70 -3.32 -17.01
C LEU A 308 -6.72 -2.15 -17.25
N THR A 309 -5.46 -2.44 -17.57
CA THR A 309 -4.41 -1.42 -17.81
C THR A 309 -3.99 -1.23 -19.27
N GLN A 310 -4.40 -2.10 -20.18
CA GLN A 310 -4.01 -1.99 -21.60
C GLN A 310 -4.64 -0.73 -22.24
N ASP A 311 -3.91 -0.03 -23.12
CA ASP A 311 -4.44 0.91 -24.14
C ASP A 311 -5.43 2.01 -23.70
N LEU A 312 -5.21 2.71 -22.58
CA LEU A 312 -5.81 4.04 -22.36
C LEU A 312 -4.68 5.05 -22.14
N THR A 313 -4.98 6.33 -22.31
CA THR A 313 -4.13 7.39 -21.77
C THR A 313 -3.92 7.11 -20.27
N GLN A 314 -2.70 7.34 -19.76
CA GLN A 314 -2.27 6.96 -18.41
C GLN A 314 -3.31 7.33 -17.33
N ASP A 315 -4.00 8.45 -17.50
CA ASP A 315 -4.96 8.96 -16.51
C ASP A 315 -6.21 8.08 -16.36
N MET A 316 -6.86 7.60 -17.44
CA MET A 316 -8.11 6.81 -17.30
C MET A 316 -7.87 5.35 -16.85
N ASN A 317 -6.71 4.78 -17.20
CA ASN A 317 -6.33 3.41 -16.79
C ASN A 317 -6.25 3.25 -15.27
N ILE A 318 -5.70 4.27 -14.61
CA ILE A 318 -5.45 4.25 -13.18
C ILE A 318 -6.77 4.21 -12.39
N TYR A 319 -7.80 4.91 -12.86
CA TYR A 319 -9.09 4.97 -12.18
C TYR A 319 -9.84 3.64 -12.25
N ILE A 320 -9.97 3.01 -13.41
CA ILE A 320 -10.79 1.79 -13.56
C ILE A 320 -10.22 0.63 -12.74
N ARG A 321 -8.89 0.41 -12.78
CA ARG A 321 -8.24 -0.63 -11.97
C ARG A 321 -8.45 -0.39 -10.47
N SER A 322 -8.37 0.87 -10.07
CA SER A 322 -8.58 1.29 -8.68
C SER A 322 -10.03 1.12 -8.27
N ASP A 323 -10.98 1.60 -9.07
CA ASP A 323 -12.42 1.53 -8.83
C ASP A 323 -12.92 0.08 -8.82
N PHE A 324 -12.41 -0.76 -9.74
CA PHE A 324 -12.67 -2.19 -9.72
C PHE A 324 -12.19 -2.80 -8.41
N SER A 325 -10.94 -2.55 -8.03
CA SER A 325 -10.41 -3.07 -6.77
C SER A 325 -11.19 -2.55 -5.56
N LEU A 326 -11.63 -1.29 -5.61
CA LEU A 326 -12.40 -0.61 -4.59
C LEU A 326 -13.79 -1.22 -4.37
N SER A 327 -14.44 -1.67 -5.45
CA SER A 327 -15.79 -2.24 -5.42
C SER A 327 -15.94 -3.50 -4.54
N PHE A 328 -14.82 -4.15 -4.19
CA PHE A 328 -14.82 -5.31 -3.29
C PHE A 328 -14.68 -4.96 -1.81
N PHE A 329 -14.60 -3.67 -1.49
CA PHE A 329 -14.45 -3.17 -0.14
C PHE A 329 -15.56 -2.20 0.24
N GLU A 330 -16.05 -2.33 1.47
CA GLU A 330 -16.95 -1.37 2.08
C GLU A 330 -16.18 -0.43 3.01
N PHE A 331 -16.47 0.87 2.89
CA PHE A 331 -15.98 1.88 3.80
C PHE A 331 -16.98 2.09 4.93
N LYS A 332 -16.56 1.77 6.15
CA LYS A 332 -17.28 2.18 7.34
C LYS A 332 -16.94 3.64 7.66
N GLY A 333 -17.89 4.38 8.23
CA GLY A 333 -17.71 5.78 8.61
C GLY A 333 -16.55 6.05 9.59
N ASN A 334 -16.03 5.01 10.24
CA ASN A 334 -14.83 5.09 11.10
C ASN A 334 -13.51 4.89 10.33
N GLY A 335 -13.52 4.92 9.00
CA GLY A 335 -12.33 4.70 8.15
C GLY A 335 -11.90 3.24 8.02
N THR A 336 -12.64 2.29 8.61
CA THR A 336 -12.37 0.86 8.44
C THR A 336 -12.82 0.38 7.07
N VAL A 337 -11.95 -0.39 6.41
CA VAL A 337 -12.19 -0.96 5.08
C VAL A 337 -12.36 -2.47 5.23
N ASN A 338 -13.59 -2.96 5.07
CA ASN A 338 -13.89 -4.39 5.18
C ASN A 338 -14.06 -5.01 3.79
N PRO A 339 -13.47 -6.19 3.52
CA PRO A 339 -13.79 -6.94 2.31
C PRO A 339 -15.22 -7.46 2.42
N THR A 340 -16.16 -6.87 1.67
CA THR A 340 -17.57 -7.26 1.71
C THR A 340 -17.94 -8.25 0.63
N ASN A 341 -17.18 -8.28 -0.46
CA ASN A 341 -17.54 -9.02 -1.68
C ASN A 341 -16.43 -9.99 -2.13
N LEU A 342 -15.65 -10.56 -1.20
CA LEU A 342 -14.55 -11.47 -1.56
C LEU A 342 -15.03 -12.73 -2.31
N GLU A 343 -16.18 -13.30 -1.93
CA GLU A 343 -16.75 -14.43 -2.65
C GLU A 343 -17.22 -14.06 -4.06
N LYS A 344 -17.71 -12.83 -4.26
CA LYS A 344 -18.03 -12.31 -5.60
C LYS A 344 -16.76 -12.16 -6.43
N LEU A 345 -15.68 -11.62 -5.86
CA LEU A 345 -14.38 -11.55 -6.54
C LEU A 345 -13.91 -12.95 -6.95
N LYS A 346 -13.91 -13.91 -6.03
CA LYS A 346 -13.53 -15.30 -6.32
C LYS A 346 -14.37 -15.87 -7.46
N SER A 347 -15.69 -15.66 -7.41
CA SER A 347 -16.64 -16.09 -8.44
C SER A 347 -16.33 -15.49 -9.83
N ILE A 348 -15.91 -14.22 -9.89
CA ILE A 348 -15.44 -13.56 -11.12
C ILE A 348 -14.12 -14.19 -11.60
N LEU A 349 -13.15 -14.39 -10.71
CA LEU A 349 -11.86 -14.99 -11.05
C LEU A 349 -12.03 -16.44 -11.55
N ASP A 350 -12.90 -17.23 -10.94
CA ASP A 350 -13.19 -18.59 -11.37
C ASP A 350 -13.84 -18.62 -12.76
N HIS A 351 -14.69 -17.65 -13.06
CA HIS A 351 -15.27 -17.47 -14.40
C HIS A 351 -14.20 -17.10 -15.43
N ILE A 352 -13.35 -16.10 -15.14
CA ILE A 352 -12.25 -15.70 -16.02
C ILE A 352 -11.31 -16.89 -16.26
N HIS A 353 -11.00 -17.68 -15.23
CA HIS A 353 -10.19 -18.88 -15.37
C HIS A 353 -10.83 -19.88 -16.34
N THR A 354 -12.13 -20.15 -16.17
CA THR A 354 -12.88 -21.07 -17.02
C THR A 354 -12.88 -20.63 -18.48
N GLU A 355 -13.09 -19.34 -18.74
CA GLU A 355 -13.05 -18.77 -20.09
C GLU A 355 -11.63 -18.76 -20.68
N LEU A 356 -10.60 -18.43 -19.89
CA LEU A 356 -9.20 -18.46 -20.33
C LEU A 356 -8.75 -19.87 -20.73
N ASN A 357 -9.20 -20.90 -20.02
CA ASN A 357 -8.87 -22.28 -20.34
C ASN A 357 -9.42 -22.72 -21.70
N LYS A 358 -10.48 -22.07 -22.22
CA LYS A 358 -10.95 -22.27 -23.60
C LYS A 358 -9.99 -21.70 -24.64
N CYS A 359 -9.12 -20.77 -24.24
CA CYS A 359 -8.13 -20.11 -25.09
C CYS A 359 -6.74 -20.75 -25.03
N ASN A 360 -6.63 -22.05 -24.73
CA ASN A 360 -5.34 -22.70 -24.49
C ASN A 360 -4.40 -22.55 -25.71
N GLY A 361 -3.31 -21.78 -25.54
CA GLY A 361 -2.35 -21.45 -26.61
C GLY A 361 -2.81 -20.39 -27.62
N ASN A 362 -4.05 -19.87 -27.53
CA ASN A 362 -4.57 -18.83 -28.42
C ASN A 362 -4.38 -17.43 -27.81
N GLU A 363 -3.20 -16.84 -28.00
CA GLU A 363 -2.85 -15.50 -27.49
C GLU A 363 -3.77 -14.39 -27.99
N THR A 364 -4.19 -14.46 -29.26
CA THR A 364 -5.16 -13.51 -29.84
C THR A 364 -6.50 -13.61 -29.12
N GLY A 365 -6.97 -14.83 -28.85
CA GLY A 365 -8.18 -15.09 -28.09
C GLY A 365 -8.12 -14.55 -26.67
N GLN A 366 -7.00 -14.74 -25.96
CA GLN A 366 -6.78 -14.21 -24.62
C GLN A 366 -6.77 -12.67 -24.61
N THR A 367 -6.09 -12.05 -25.58
CA THR A 367 -6.08 -10.59 -25.75
C THR A 367 -7.48 -10.05 -26.00
N ASN A 368 -8.25 -10.69 -26.88
CA ASN A 368 -9.63 -10.30 -27.17
C ASN A 368 -10.53 -10.45 -25.93
N PHE A 369 -10.35 -11.51 -25.15
CA PHE A 369 -11.09 -11.71 -23.90
C PHE A 369 -10.74 -10.63 -22.86
N GLY A 370 -9.46 -10.30 -22.68
CA GLY A 370 -9.01 -9.19 -21.83
C GLY A 370 -9.64 -7.86 -22.25
N ASN A 371 -9.69 -7.58 -23.55
CA ASN A 371 -10.33 -6.38 -24.10
C ASN A 371 -11.83 -6.31 -23.83
N ARG A 372 -12.55 -7.45 -23.83
CA ARG A 372 -13.98 -7.51 -23.47
C ARG A 372 -14.20 -7.20 -21.99
N ILE A 373 -13.41 -7.82 -21.12
CA ILE A 373 -13.43 -7.55 -19.67
C ILE A 373 -13.19 -6.05 -19.41
N LYS A 374 -12.16 -5.48 -20.05
CA LYS A 374 -11.86 -4.04 -19.95
C LYS A 374 -13.05 -3.18 -20.36
N LYS A 375 -13.62 -3.41 -21.55
CA LYS A 375 -14.76 -2.63 -22.06
C LYS A 375 -15.97 -2.72 -21.12
N TYR A 376 -16.22 -3.90 -20.55
CA TYR A 376 -17.30 -4.12 -19.60
C TYR A 376 -17.17 -3.24 -18.35
N PHE A 377 -16.03 -3.32 -17.67
CA PHE A 377 -15.80 -2.55 -16.45
C PHE A 377 -15.60 -1.05 -16.71
N LEU A 378 -15.03 -0.68 -17.86
CA LEU A 378 -14.97 0.72 -18.30
C LEU A 378 -16.37 1.30 -18.46
N LYS A 379 -17.27 0.59 -19.15
CA LYS A 379 -18.67 1.03 -19.31
C LYS A 379 -19.37 1.13 -17.95
N ALA A 380 -19.23 0.13 -17.09
CA ALA A 380 -19.83 0.16 -15.75
C ALA A 380 -19.30 1.34 -14.89
N SER A 381 -18.02 1.68 -15.01
CA SER A 381 -17.43 2.86 -14.37
C SER A 381 -18.01 4.16 -14.96
N GLN A 382 -18.07 4.30 -16.29
CA GLN A 382 -18.64 5.47 -16.97
C GLN A 382 -20.12 5.69 -16.64
N ASP A 383 -20.88 4.61 -16.49
CA ASP A 383 -22.30 4.62 -16.14
C ASP A 383 -22.52 4.79 -14.61
N ASN A 384 -21.46 4.89 -13.79
CA ASN A 384 -21.50 4.88 -12.33
C ASN A 384 -22.24 3.66 -11.73
N THR A 385 -22.19 2.52 -12.41
CA THR A 385 -22.84 1.27 -11.99
C THR A 385 -21.88 0.24 -11.42
N LEU A 386 -20.56 0.51 -11.40
CA LEU A 386 -19.55 -0.45 -10.92
C LEU A 386 -19.75 -0.90 -9.44
N TYR A 387 -20.44 -0.09 -8.64
CA TYR A 387 -20.79 -0.42 -7.24
C TYR A 387 -22.14 -1.14 -7.11
N ASN A 388 -22.85 -1.36 -8.22
CA ASN A 388 -24.08 -2.15 -8.24
C ASN A 388 -23.74 -3.64 -8.32
N ASP A 389 -24.33 -4.42 -7.41
CA ASP A 389 -24.22 -5.88 -7.39
C ASP A 389 -24.61 -6.53 -8.72
N ASP A 390 -25.52 -5.93 -9.49
CA ASP A 390 -25.95 -6.43 -10.79
C ASP A 390 -24.80 -6.54 -11.80
N ILE A 391 -23.80 -5.66 -11.75
CA ILE A 391 -22.65 -5.71 -12.66
C ILE A 391 -21.84 -7.00 -12.43
N PHE A 392 -21.62 -7.38 -11.17
CA PHE A 392 -20.89 -8.60 -10.87
C PHE A 392 -21.73 -9.86 -11.17
N ASN A 393 -23.05 -9.78 -10.96
CA ASN A 393 -23.95 -10.89 -11.25
C ASN A 393 -24.06 -11.17 -12.76
N LYS A 394 -24.10 -10.11 -13.59
CA LYS A 394 -24.20 -10.22 -15.05
C LYS A 394 -22.87 -10.51 -15.75
N PHE A 395 -21.74 -10.30 -15.08
CA PHE A 395 -20.40 -10.51 -15.64
C PHE A 395 -20.26 -11.88 -16.30
N LYS A 396 -20.70 -12.95 -15.64
CA LYS A 396 -20.53 -14.33 -16.17
C LYS A 396 -21.32 -14.58 -17.46
N THR A 397 -22.48 -13.97 -17.60
CA THR A 397 -23.36 -14.16 -18.76
C THR A 397 -22.99 -13.24 -19.92
N GLU A 398 -22.46 -12.05 -19.64
CA GLU A 398 -22.12 -11.06 -20.67
C GLU A 398 -20.68 -11.20 -21.18
N ILE A 399 -19.78 -11.75 -20.38
CA ILE A 399 -18.35 -11.80 -20.68
C ILE A 399 -17.89 -13.22 -20.93
N LEU A 400 -17.94 -13.61 -22.20
CA LEU A 400 -17.49 -14.92 -22.69
C LEU A 400 -16.29 -14.77 -23.61
N SER A 401 -15.41 -15.76 -23.59
CA SER A 401 -14.31 -15.87 -24.56
C SER A 401 -14.86 -16.26 -25.93
N ASP A 402 -14.25 -15.73 -27.00
CA ASP A 402 -14.50 -16.19 -28.39
C ASP A 402 -13.61 -17.36 -28.79
N CYS A 403 -12.81 -17.86 -27.86
CA CYS A 403 -11.97 -19.00 -28.09
C CYS A 403 -12.87 -20.22 -28.27
N GLN A 404 -12.94 -20.72 -29.51
CA GLN A 404 -13.66 -21.95 -29.80
C GLN A 404 -13.10 -23.09 -28.95
N LYS A 405 -13.98 -24.01 -28.55
CA LYS A 405 -13.57 -25.28 -27.94
C LYS A 405 -12.74 -26.12 -28.92
#